data_AF-A0A957TJ55-F1
#
_entry.id   AF-A0A957TJ55-F1
#
_cell.length_a   1.000
_cell.length_b   1.000
_cell.length_c   1.000
_cell.angle_alpha   90.00
_cell.angle_beta   90.00
_cell.angle_gamma   90.00
#
_symmetry.space_group_name_H-M   'P 1'
#
loop_
_entity.id
_entity.type
_entity.pdbx_description
1 polymer ?
#
loop_
_entity_poly.entity_id
_entity_poly.type
_entity_poly.pdbx_seq_one_letter_code
_entity_poly.pdbx_strand_id
1 'polypeptide(L)'
;MKLLQTSALVVLVMSLFVAGCVVSAAPSRVDTVNATREARLQLALTPTVPGAVDSATTPARVLVPTPVAPISAPAVAPPTPVPSHQPAAQRVELTGFNHQWQTWNNCGPATLSMNLSYYGSPLTQADIGAVLRRHEDDKNVSPEELVDFARGQGFYGQLRVNGNASLMKLLLSNGVPVIIETWLEEEPNDGMGHYRMLTGYDEAEQYWIGYDSYVDTGLFSSFRTYRGIRMAYGETEELWSVFNHTYLLVYTEAQRPAIESIFGAALDADIMRQEALAAAHQAVQAQPNNAFAWFNLGTDLTALGDYAGAADAYDRARAFGLPWRMLWYQFGPFAAYHAVGRYQDVVALADATLVNTQSIEELHYWRGMGLAGLGNLDAARQAWQQALRLNPDYHPAQNALGGQ
;
A
#
# COMPACT_ATOMS: atom_id res chain seq x y z
N MET A 1 47.01 -6.80 32.96
CA MET A 1 48.41 -6.36 33.13
C MET A 1 48.81 -5.55 31.91
N LYS A 2 48.95 -4.22 32.07
CA LYS A 2 49.79 -3.24 31.32
C LYS A 2 49.73 -3.24 29.77
N LEU A 3 49.52 -2.13 29.04
CA LEU A 3 49.93 -0.74 29.25
C LEU A 3 48.98 0.26 28.55
N LEU A 4 48.88 1.46 29.17
CA LEU A 4 48.34 2.71 28.65
C LEU A 4 49.38 3.43 27.75
N GLN A 5 48.91 4.32 26.86
CA GLN A 5 49.44 5.67 26.59
C GLN A 5 48.56 6.36 25.51
N THR A 6 47.55 7.16 25.85
CA THR A 6 47.54 8.63 25.98
C THR A 6 48.47 9.41 25.06
N SER A 7 47.88 10.24 24.19
CA SER A 7 48.45 11.52 23.75
C SER A 7 47.31 12.48 23.37
N ALA A 8 47.13 13.49 24.20
CA ALA A 8 46.35 14.68 23.92
C ALA A 8 47.34 15.79 23.52
N LEU A 9 47.02 16.58 22.49
CA LEU A 9 47.64 17.88 22.25
C LEU A 9 46.53 18.87 21.85
N VAL A 10 46.54 20.02 22.51
CA VAL A 10 45.58 21.12 22.40
C VAL A 10 46.32 22.34 21.84
N VAL A 11 45.55 23.28 21.26
CA VAL A 11 45.83 24.73 21.03
C VAL A 11 46.46 25.01 19.63
N LEU A 12 46.01 25.94 18.74
CA LEU A 12 45.36 27.26 18.86
C LEU A 12 44.67 27.70 17.54
N VAL A 13 43.51 28.36 17.69
CA VAL A 13 42.86 29.48 16.95
C VAL A 13 43.38 29.91 15.56
N MET A 14 42.45 29.96 14.58
CA MET A 14 42.35 31.10 13.64
C MET A 14 40.90 31.55 13.49
N SER A 15 40.66 32.80 13.88
CA SER A 15 39.44 33.55 13.65
C SER A 15 39.46 34.13 12.24
N LEU A 16 38.43 33.89 11.43
CA LEU A 16 38.11 34.72 10.27
C LEU A 16 36.70 35.29 10.42
N PHE A 17 36.65 36.61 10.59
CA PHE A 17 35.50 37.45 10.35
C PHE A 17 35.17 37.43 8.85
N VAL A 18 33.94 37.12 8.48
CA VAL A 18 33.38 37.55 7.20
C VAL A 18 32.13 38.37 7.49
N ALA A 19 32.22 39.64 7.11
CA ALA A 19 31.18 40.64 7.23
C ALA A 19 29.97 40.30 6.37
N GLY A 20 28.79 40.58 6.91
CA GLY A 20 27.51 40.40 6.23
C GLY A 20 27.33 41.37 5.06
N CYS A 21 26.80 40.82 3.97
CA CYS A 21 26.05 41.57 2.97
C CYS A 21 24.58 41.17 3.09
N VAL A 22 23.76 42.15 3.49
CA VAL A 22 22.31 42.09 3.47
C VAL A 22 21.85 42.23 2.03
N VAL A 23 21.16 41.23 1.49
CA VAL A 23 20.38 41.36 0.27
C VAL A 23 18.94 41.02 0.61
N SER A 24 18.07 42.03 0.56
CA SER A 24 16.63 41.88 0.69
C SER A 24 16.06 41.25 -0.58
N ALA A 25 15.39 40.10 -0.46
CA ALA A 25 14.56 39.54 -1.52
C ALA A 25 13.08 39.70 -1.13
N ALA A 26 12.33 40.36 -2.02
CA ALA A 26 10.89 40.59 -1.95
C ALA A 26 10.10 39.28 -2.23
N PRO A 27 8.82 39.19 -1.82
CA PRO A 27 8.08 37.93 -1.80
C PRO A 27 7.60 37.51 -3.20
N SER A 28 7.83 36.24 -3.55
CA SER A 28 7.32 35.62 -4.78
C SER A 28 6.01 34.86 -4.52
N ARG A 29 4.97 35.28 -5.25
CA ARG A 29 3.65 34.66 -5.44
C ARG A 29 3.68 33.12 -5.51
N VAL A 30 3.18 32.43 -4.47
CA VAL A 30 2.27 31.26 -4.56
C VAL A 30 1.48 31.15 -3.24
N ASP A 31 0.79 32.24 -2.85
CA ASP A 31 -0.20 32.21 -1.76
C ASP A 31 -1.55 32.59 -2.37
N THR A 32 -2.20 31.65 -3.08
CA THR A 32 -3.63 31.72 -3.48
C THR A 32 -4.05 30.41 -4.15
N VAL A 33 -4.06 29.29 -3.41
CA VAL A 33 -4.90 28.12 -3.77
C VAL A 33 -5.27 27.39 -2.46
N ASN A 34 -6.06 28.01 -1.59
CA ASN A 34 -6.71 27.31 -0.47
C ASN A 34 -7.86 28.12 0.15
N ALA A 35 -8.77 28.62 -0.70
CA ALA A 35 -10.02 29.20 -0.24
C ALA A 35 -11.08 29.07 -1.33
N THR A 36 -11.73 27.90 -1.42
CA THR A 36 -13.12 27.69 -1.87
C THR A 36 -13.39 26.19 -2.03
N ARG A 37 -13.71 25.50 -0.93
CA ARG A 37 -14.46 24.25 -0.99
C ARG A 37 -15.43 24.12 0.19
N GLU A 38 -16.12 25.23 0.46
CA GLU A 38 -17.37 25.23 1.22
C GLU A 38 -18.42 25.94 0.38
N ALA A 39 -19.40 25.18 -0.12
CA ALA A 39 -20.81 25.58 -0.26
C ALA A 39 -21.53 24.56 -1.14
N ARG A 40 -22.28 23.67 -0.47
CA ARG A 40 -23.43 22.97 -1.02
C ARG A 40 -24.47 23.98 -1.51
N LEU A 41 -25.06 23.77 -2.68
CA LEU A 41 -26.43 24.22 -2.96
C LEU A 41 -27.04 23.42 -4.13
N GLN A 42 -28.22 22.89 -3.84
CA GLN A 42 -29.14 22.17 -4.73
C GLN A 42 -29.57 23.04 -5.92
N LEU A 43 -29.89 22.43 -7.06
CA LEU A 43 -31.00 22.92 -7.88
C LEU A 43 -31.60 21.80 -8.75
N ALA A 44 -32.90 21.56 -8.54
CA ALA A 44 -33.78 20.80 -9.41
C ALA A 44 -34.32 21.70 -10.51
N LEU A 45 -34.40 21.21 -11.75
CA LEU A 45 -35.14 21.86 -12.84
C LEU A 45 -35.89 20.82 -13.67
N THR A 46 -37.22 20.91 -13.62
CA THR A 46 -38.18 20.31 -14.55
C THR A 46 -38.32 21.19 -15.80
N PRO A 47 -38.46 20.63 -17.01
CA PRO A 47 -38.88 21.40 -18.18
C PRO A 47 -40.39 21.32 -18.42
N THR A 48 -40.98 22.48 -18.68
CA THR A 48 -42.37 22.71 -19.09
C THR A 48 -42.52 22.68 -20.61
N VAL A 49 -43.70 22.21 -21.05
CA VAL A 49 -44.16 22.05 -22.45
C VAL A 49 -44.66 23.39 -23.02
N PRO A 50 -44.53 23.65 -24.34
CA PRO A 50 -45.37 24.63 -25.03
C PRO A 50 -46.49 23.95 -25.86
N GLY A 51 -47.70 24.52 -25.76
CA GLY A 51 -48.92 24.07 -26.40
C GLY A 51 -49.05 24.42 -27.88
N ALA A 52 -50.01 23.73 -28.51
CA ALA A 52 -50.38 23.78 -29.92
C ALA A 52 -51.30 24.96 -30.27
N VAL A 53 -51.35 25.29 -31.56
CA VAL A 53 -52.53 25.93 -32.18
C VAL A 53 -52.79 25.33 -33.56
N ASP A 54 -54.08 25.18 -33.81
CA ASP A 54 -54.76 24.34 -34.79
C ASP A 54 -55.08 25.11 -36.08
N SER A 55 -55.25 24.40 -37.21
CA SER A 55 -56.06 24.86 -38.36
C SER A 55 -56.30 23.72 -39.35
N ALA A 56 -57.56 23.30 -39.40
CA ALA A 56 -58.08 22.23 -40.23
C ALA A 56 -58.49 22.71 -41.64
N THR A 57 -58.29 21.87 -42.66
CA THR A 57 -59.25 21.72 -43.77
C THR A 57 -59.07 20.37 -44.50
N THR A 58 -60.10 19.54 -44.49
CA THR A 58 -60.33 18.32 -45.32
C THR A 58 -61.14 18.73 -46.58
N PRO A 59 -61.46 17.87 -47.58
CA PRO A 59 -61.05 16.47 -47.82
C PRO A 59 -60.76 16.11 -49.31
N ALA A 60 -60.16 14.94 -49.55
CA ALA A 60 -60.53 14.10 -50.71
C ALA A 60 -60.16 12.64 -50.44
N ARG A 61 -61.17 11.77 -50.47
CA ARG A 61 -61.10 10.33 -50.21
C ARG A 61 -60.58 9.62 -51.45
N VAL A 62 -59.39 9.04 -51.36
CA VAL A 62 -58.82 8.11 -52.35
C VAL A 62 -58.58 6.75 -51.68
N LEU A 63 -58.87 5.69 -52.44
CA LEU A 63 -59.04 4.31 -51.99
C LEU A 63 -57.77 3.73 -51.33
N VAL A 64 -58.00 3.02 -50.23
CA VAL A 64 -57.01 2.41 -49.32
C VAL A 64 -56.39 1.15 -49.94
N PRO A 65 -55.05 1.04 -50.05
CA PRO A 65 -54.36 -0.23 -49.98
C PRO A 65 -54.03 -0.55 -48.51
N THR A 66 -54.28 -1.78 -48.10
CA THR A 66 -53.99 -2.29 -46.75
C THR A 66 -52.54 -2.00 -46.35
N PRO A 67 -52.25 -1.37 -45.20
CA PRO A 67 -50.88 -1.14 -44.79
C PRO A 67 -50.25 -2.48 -44.40
N VAL A 68 -49.26 -2.91 -45.18
CA VAL A 68 -48.31 -3.92 -44.72
C VAL A 68 -47.47 -3.23 -43.65
N ALA A 69 -47.56 -3.69 -42.40
CA ALA A 69 -46.75 -3.16 -41.32
C ALA A 69 -45.26 -3.25 -41.71
N PRO A 70 -44.47 -2.17 -41.54
CA PRO A 70 -43.03 -2.28 -41.71
C PRO A 70 -42.53 -3.30 -40.70
N ILE A 71 -41.84 -4.33 -41.19
CA ILE A 71 -41.12 -5.28 -40.36
C ILE A 71 -40.04 -4.45 -39.67
N SER A 72 -40.23 -4.08 -38.41
CA SER A 72 -39.18 -3.46 -37.60
C SER A 72 -38.02 -4.44 -37.58
N ALA A 73 -36.90 -4.04 -38.19
CA ALA A 73 -35.64 -4.72 -37.99
C ALA A 73 -35.38 -4.78 -36.46
N PRO A 74 -34.99 -5.93 -35.90
CA PRO A 74 -34.68 -6.01 -34.48
C PRO A 74 -33.61 -4.97 -34.18
N ALA A 75 -33.85 -4.14 -33.17
CA ALA A 75 -32.88 -3.18 -32.68
C ALA A 75 -31.61 -3.96 -32.29
N VAL A 76 -30.55 -3.82 -33.09
CA VAL A 76 -29.24 -4.38 -32.75
C VAL A 76 -28.79 -3.61 -31.51
N ALA A 77 -28.76 -4.31 -30.37
CA ALA A 77 -28.22 -3.75 -29.14
C ALA A 77 -26.83 -3.18 -29.45
N PRO A 78 -26.49 -1.97 -28.96
CA PRO A 78 -25.14 -1.43 -29.13
C PRO A 78 -24.13 -2.48 -28.64
N PRO A 79 -23.02 -2.69 -29.37
CA PRO A 79 -22.04 -3.70 -28.97
C PRO A 79 -21.60 -3.41 -27.54
N THR A 80 -21.69 -4.41 -26.68
CA THR A 80 -21.17 -4.33 -25.31
C THR A 80 -19.71 -3.89 -25.39
N PRO A 81 -19.29 -2.84 -24.67
CA PRO A 81 -17.90 -2.41 -24.70
C PRO A 81 -17.01 -3.61 -24.36
N VAL A 82 -16.05 -3.92 -25.25
CA VAL A 82 -15.07 -4.97 -25.00
C VAL A 82 -14.20 -4.50 -23.83
N PRO A 83 -14.02 -5.32 -22.77
CA PRO A 83 -13.14 -4.95 -21.67
C PRO A 83 -11.74 -4.63 -22.20
N SER A 84 -11.09 -3.59 -21.66
CA SER A 84 -9.72 -3.20 -22.03
C SER A 84 -8.66 -4.14 -21.43
N HIS A 85 -9.05 -5.30 -20.93
CA HIS A 85 -8.19 -6.35 -20.41
C HIS A 85 -8.52 -7.70 -21.04
N GLN A 86 -7.52 -8.57 -21.10
CA GLN A 86 -7.66 -9.97 -21.51
C GLN A 86 -8.13 -10.82 -20.33
N PRO A 87 -8.94 -11.89 -20.56
CA PRO A 87 -9.27 -12.84 -19.52
C PRO A 87 -8.01 -13.55 -19.00
N ALA A 88 -8.10 -14.12 -17.79
CA ALA A 88 -7.01 -14.90 -17.22
C ALA A 88 -6.66 -16.09 -18.13
N ALA A 89 -5.38 -16.24 -18.48
CA ALA A 89 -4.86 -17.37 -19.23
C ALA A 89 -4.78 -18.63 -18.36
N GLN A 90 -4.54 -19.80 -18.96
CA GLN A 90 -4.29 -21.05 -18.22
C GLN A 90 -2.87 -21.10 -17.62
N ARG A 91 -1.93 -20.38 -18.24
CA ARG A 91 -0.54 -20.30 -17.80
C ARG A 91 0.05 -18.97 -18.23
N VAL A 92 0.80 -18.34 -17.34
CA VAL A 92 1.54 -17.10 -17.60
C VAL A 92 2.93 -17.24 -17.02
N GLU A 93 3.93 -16.75 -17.74
CA GLU A 93 5.26 -16.50 -17.21
C GLU A 93 5.79 -15.20 -17.80
N LEU A 94 5.84 -14.16 -16.98
CA LEU A 94 6.53 -12.92 -17.31
C LEU A 94 8.04 -13.17 -17.16
N THR A 95 8.83 -12.58 -18.05
CA THR A 95 10.29 -12.71 -18.06
C THR A 95 10.93 -11.35 -18.32
N GLY A 96 12.26 -11.27 -18.24
CA GLY A 96 13.00 -10.02 -18.46
C GLY A 96 13.32 -9.23 -17.19
N PHE A 97 13.11 -9.83 -16.02
CA PHE A 97 13.50 -9.24 -14.74
C PHE A 97 15.00 -9.38 -14.48
N ASN A 98 15.62 -8.33 -13.93
CA ASN A 98 16.95 -8.38 -13.35
C ASN A 98 16.85 -8.78 -11.88
N HIS A 99 17.02 -10.08 -11.60
CA HIS A 99 16.98 -10.59 -10.23
C HIS A 99 18.12 -10.01 -9.37
N GLN A 100 17.83 -9.73 -8.09
CA GLN A 100 18.81 -9.32 -7.11
C GLN A 100 18.57 -10.02 -5.77
N TRP A 101 19.64 -10.62 -5.23
CA TRP A 101 19.66 -11.09 -3.85
C TRP A 101 19.72 -9.90 -2.90
N GLN A 102 18.84 -9.88 -1.90
CA GLN A 102 18.80 -8.78 -0.95
C GLN A 102 20.07 -8.71 -0.11
N THR A 103 20.48 -7.48 0.17
CA THR A 103 21.40 -7.19 1.28
C THR A 103 20.62 -7.17 2.61
N TRP A 104 21.34 -7.04 3.72
CA TRP A 104 20.79 -7.03 5.08
C TRP A 104 19.57 -6.10 5.19
N ASN A 105 18.40 -6.62 5.62
CA ASN A 105 17.10 -5.94 5.72
C ASN A 105 16.62 -5.21 4.45
N ASN A 106 16.97 -5.69 3.25
CA ASN A 106 16.70 -5.00 1.99
C ASN A 106 15.61 -5.65 1.11
N CYS A 107 14.74 -6.49 1.66
CA CYS A 107 13.73 -7.22 0.88
C CYS A 107 12.84 -6.28 0.04
N GLY A 108 12.33 -5.19 0.64
CA GLY A 108 11.52 -4.19 -0.07
C GLY A 108 12.26 -3.55 -1.26
N PRO A 109 13.40 -2.87 -1.05
CA PRO A 109 14.17 -2.28 -2.13
C PRO A 109 14.66 -3.29 -3.19
N ALA A 110 15.03 -4.51 -2.79
CA ALA A 110 15.42 -5.56 -3.73
C ALA A 110 14.24 -5.99 -4.62
N THR A 111 13.09 -6.28 -4.01
CA THR A 111 11.88 -6.69 -4.73
C THR A 111 11.34 -5.58 -5.63
N LEU A 112 11.38 -4.32 -5.17
CA LEU A 112 11.00 -3.18 -6.02
C LEU A 112 11.98 -2.98 -7.18
N SER A 113 13.29 -3.13 -6.96
CA SER A 113 14.28 -3.06 -8.05
C SER A 113 14.03 -4.13 -9.12
N MET A 114 13.76 -5.38 -8.70
CA MET A 114 13.38 -6.45 -9.62
C MET A 114 12.11 -6.09 -10.40
N ASN A 115 11.09 -5.54 -9.75
CA ASN A 115 9.86 -5.10 -10.40
C ASN A 115 10.11 -3.99 -11.42
N LEU A 116 10.82 -2.92 -11.05
CA LEU A 116 11.10 -1.80 -11.93
C LEU A 116 11.96 -2.19 -13.15
N SER A 117 12.82 -3.20 -13.00
CA SER A 117 13.63 -3.72 -14.11
C SER A 117 12.79 -4.30 -15.26
N TYR A 118 11.59 -4.82 -14.96
CA TYR A 118 10.62 -5.27 -15.97
C TYR A 118 10.22 -4.14 -16.92
N TYR A 119 10.18 -2.92 -16.40
CA TYR A 119 9.86 -1.70 -17.15
C TYR A 119 11.12 -0.99 -17.68
N GLY A 120 12.28 -1.63 -17.64
CA GLY A 120 13.54 -1.09 -18.16
C GLY A 120 14.25 -0.12 -17.22
N SER A 121 13.85 0.00 -15.96
CA SER A 121 14.56 0.83 -14.98
C SER A 121 15.95 0.26 -14.68
N PRO A 122 17.00 1.10 -14.65
CA PRO A 122 18.35 0.66 -14.27
C PRO A 122 18.58 0.65 -12.75
N LEU A 123 17.61 1.10 -11.95
CA LEU A 123 17.79 1.27 -10.50
C LEU A 123 18.03 -0.06 -9.81
N THR A 124 19.07 -0.10 -8.98
CA THR A 124 19.44 -1.25 -8.16
C THR A 124 18.81 -1.17 -6.77
N GLN A 125 18.84 -2.28 -6.02
CA GLN A 125 18.41 -2.26 -4.61
C GLN A 125 19.22 -1.27 -3.75
N ALA A 126 20.45 -0.93 -4.16
CA ALA A 126 21.30 0.00 -3.45
C ALA A 126 20.84 1.45 -3.69
N ASP A 127 20.46 1.77 -4.93
CA ASP A 127 19.92 3.09 -5.28
C ASP A 127 18.60 3.34 -4.54
N ILE A 128 17.72 2.33 -4.50
CA ILE A 128 16.43 2.42 -3.80
C ILE A 128 16.65 2.45 -2.28
N GLY A 129 17.50 1.55 -1.76
CA GLY A 129 17.82 1.46 -0.34
C GLY A 129 18.45 2.73 0.21
N ALA A 130 19.29 3.43 -0.57
CA ALA A 130 19.89 4.70 -0.14
C ALA A 130 18.86 5.82 0.11
N VAL A 131 17.67 5.71 -0.47
CA VAL A 131 16.58 6.68 -0.27
C VAL A 131 15.64 6.25 0.84
N LEU A 132 15.28 4.95 0.84
CA LEU A 132 14.23 4.41 1.71
C LEU A 132 14.75 3.90 3.05
N ARG A 133 16.01 3.48 3.14
CA ARG A 133 16.63 2.94 4.36
C ARG A 133 17.70 3.88 4.89
N ARG A 134 17.23 4.93 5.57
CA ARG A 134 18.08 6.06 5.99
C ARG A 134 18.91 5.76 7.24
N HIS A 135 18.62 4.66 7.91
CA HIS A 135 19.41 4.10 8.98
C HIS A 135 19.83 2.67 8.62
N GLU A 136 21.07 2.28 8.90
CA GLU A 136 21.59 0.94 8.53
C GLU A 136 20.81 -0.21 9.21
N ASP A 137 20.35 0.03 10.44
CA ASP A 137 19.51 -0.90 11.20
C ASP A 137 18.02 -0.84 10.88
N ASP A 138 17.60 -0.02 9.91
CA ASP A 138 16.22 -0.03 9.44
C ASP A 138 15.83 -1.45 9.00
N LYS A 139 14.75 -1.97 9.60
CA LYS A 139 14.39 -3.39 9.55
C LYS A 139 13.57 -3.73 8.32
N ASN A 140 12.84 -2.76 7.78
CA ASN A 140 12.02 -2.91 6.59
C ASN A 140 11.67 -1.54 6.01
N VAL A 141 11.12 -1.54 4.80
CA VAL A 141 10.49 -0.36 4.21
C VAL A 141 8.99 -0.60 4.16
N SER A 142 8.19 0.39 4.55
CA SER A 142 6.73 0.24 4.51
C SER A 142 6.22 0.07 3.07
N PRO A 143 5.09 -0.64 2.87
CA PRO A 143 4.50 -0.79 1.54
C PRO A 143 4.20 0.55 0.85
N GLU A 144 3.77 1.55 1.63
CA GLU A 144 3.49 2.91 1.17
C GLU A 144 4.75 3.59 0.61
N GLU A 145 5.88 3.49 1.31
CA GLU A 145 7.15 4.09 0.85
C GLU A 145 7.66 3.47 -0.45
N LEU A 146 7.49 2.16 -0.64
CA LEU A 146 7.84 1.48 -1.90
C LEU A 146 6.98 2.01 -3.06
N VAL A 147 5.68 2.19 -2.81
CA VAL A 147 4.74 2.72 -3.81
C VAL A 147 5.04 4.19 -4.13
N ASP A 148 5.33 5.01 -3.12
CA ASP A 148 5.67 6.42 -3.30
C ASP A 148 7.00 6.60 -4.00
N PHE A 149 7.98 5.74 -3.74
CA PHE A 149 9.22 5.70 -4.52
C PHE A 149 8.94 5.42 -5.99
N ALA A 150 8.15 4.38 -6.30
CA ALA A 150 7.80 4.04 -7.68
C ALA A 150 7.09 5.19 -8.40
N ARG A 151 6.17 5.88 -7.71
CA ARG A 151 5.51 7.10 -8.22
C ARG A 151 6.52 8.22 -8.51
N GLY A 152 7.49 8.41 -7.63
CA GLY A 152 8.59 9.36 -7.82
C GLY A 152 9.46 9.07 -9.05
N GLN A 153 9.50 7.82 -9.53
CA GLN A 153 10.18 7.42 -10.76
C GLN A 153 9.31 7.54 -12.03
N GLY A 154 8.08 8.06 -11.92
CA GLY A 154 7.17 8.26 -13.05
C GLY A 154 6.27 7.06 -13.38
N PHE A 155 6.21 6.05 -12.51
CA PHE A 155 5.26 4.95 -12.64
C PHE A 155 3.96 5.26 -11.92
N TYR A 156 2.89 4.54 -12.29
CA TYR A 156 1.75 4.43 -11.39
C TYR A 156 2.09 3.41 -10.31
N GLY A 157 1.89 3.80 -9.05
CA GLY A 157 2.03 2.92 -7.89
C GLY A 157 0.72 2.85 -7.10
N GLN A 158 0.32 1.67 -6.65
CA GLN A 158 -0.84 1.49 -5.76
C GLN A 158 -0.54 0.46 -4.68
N LEU A 159 -0.80 0.82 -3.42
CA LEU A 159 -0.91 -0.14 -2.32
C LEU A 159 -2.37 -0.56 -2.18
N ARG A 160 -2.63 -1.86 -2.10
CA ARG A 160 -3.97 -2.42 -2.09
C ARG A 160 -4.06 -3.61 -1.14
N VAL A 161 -5.28 -3.89 -0.68
CA VAL A 161 -5.64 -5.06 0.16
C VAL A 161 -6.77 -5.84 -0.53
N ASN A 162 -7.22 -6.94 0.09
CA ASN A 162 -8.25 -7.81 -0.47
C ASN A 162 -7.84 -8.45 -1.81
N GLY A 163 -6.54 -8.73 -1.94
CA GLY A 163 -6.04 -9.51 -3.06
C GLY A 163 -6.58 -10.94 -3.03
N ASN A 164 -6.71 -11.57 -4.20
CA ASN A 164 -7.08 -12.97 -4.30
C ASN A 164 -6.49 -13.60 -5.57
N ALA A 165 -6.47 -14.94 -5.62
CA ALA A 165 -5.88 -15.67 -6.73
C ALA A 165 -6.47 -15.29 -8.10
N SER A 166 -7.79 -15.08 -8.21
CA SER A 166 -8.43 -14.72 -9.48
C SER A 166 -7.94 -13.36 -9.98
N LEU A 167 -7.84 -12.38 -9.08
CA LEU A 167 -7.31 -11.06 -9.40
C LEU A 167 -5.83 -11.13 -9.81
N MET A 168 -5.00 -11.85 -9.07
CA MET A 168 -3.57 -11.99 -9.37
C MET A 168 -3.35 -12.62 -10.75
N LYS A 169 -4.11 -13.67 -11.10
CA LYS A 169 -4.07 -14.30 -12.43
C LYS A 169 -4.46 -13.33 -13.54
N LEU A 170 -5.46 -12.49 -13.29
CA LEU A 170 -5.93 -11.49 -14.25
C LEU A 170 -4.86 -10.41 -14.49
N LEU A 171 -4.24 -9.90 -13.43
CA LEU A 171 -3.14 -8.92 -13.52
C LEU A 171 -1.94 -9.49 -14.29
N LEU A 172 -1.50 -10.70 -13.94
CA LEU A 172 -0.38 -11.38 -14.60
C LEU A 172 -0.67 -11.66 -16.08
N SER A 173 -1.89 -12.10 -16.41
CA SER A 173 -2.32 -12.33 -17.81
C SER A 173 -2.32 -11.05 -18.64
N ASN A 174 -2.39 -9.89 -17.99
CA ASN A 174 -2.32 -8.57 -18.62
C ASN A 174 -0.93 -7.93 -18.47
N GLY A 175 0.10 -8.72 -18.19
CA GLY A 175 1.50 -8.27 -18.18
C GLY A 175 1.86 -7.40 -16.99
N VAL A 176 1.16 -7.53 -15.86
CA VAL A 176 1.41 -6.73 -14.65
C VAL A 176 1.98 -7.65 -13.57
N PRO A 177 3.31 -7.62 -13.32
CA PRO A 177 3.88 -8.30 -12.15
C PRO A 177 3.38 -7.64 -10.86
N VAL A 178 3.15 -8.45 -9.83
CA VAL A 178 2.52 -8.00 -8.58
C VAL A 178 3.44 -8.29 -7.40
N ILE A 179 3.74 -7.29 -6.60
CA ILE A 179 4.47 -7.49 -5.34
C ILE A 179 3.43 -7.83 -4.26
N ILE A 180 3.67 -8.88 -3.48
CA ILE A 180 2.84 -9.29 -2.36
C ILE A 180 3.66 -9.29 -1.07
N GLU A 181 3.02 -8.97 0.04
CA GLU A 181 3.61 -9.11 1.37
C GLU A 181 3.24 -10.48 1.94
N THR A 182 4.22 -11.23 2.40
CA THR A 182 4.03 -12.63 2.81
C THR A 182 4.78 -12.91 4.08
N TRP A 183 4.28 -13.87 4.87
CA TRP A 183 5.04 -14.40 5.99
C TRP A 183 6.28 -15.14 5.50
N LEU A 184 7.39 -14.97 6.21
CA LEU A 184 8.63 -15.73 6.05
C LEU A 184 9.07 -16.18 7.43
N GLU A 185 9.18 -17.49 7.62
CA GLU A 185 9.59 -18.10 8.89
C GLU A 185 10.60 -19.21 8.61
N GLU A 186 11.87 -18.91 8.85
CA GLU A 186 12.98 -19.88 8.67
C GLU A 186 13.12 -20.82 9.87
N GLU A 187 12.91 -20.27 11.07
CA GLU A 187 12.99 -20.98 12.33
C GLU A 187 11.68 -20.80 13.12
N PRO A 188 11.25 -21.80 13.91
CA PRO A 188 10.00 -21.71 14.65
C PRO A 188 9.92 -20.49 15.57
N ASN A 189 8.86 -19.71 15.43
CA ASN A 189 8.58 -18.44 16.11
C ASN A 189 9.51 -17.28 15.73
N ASP A 190 10.22 -17.39 14.60
CA ASP A 190 11.10 -16.35 14.07
C ASP A 190 10.53 -15.65 12.84
N GLY A 191 9.23 -15.78 12.59
CA GLY A 191 8.62 -15.24 11.38
C GLY A 191 8.60 -13.70 11.30
N MET A 192 8.64 -13.19 10.07
CA MET A 192 8.58 -11.77 9.73
C MET A 192 7.90 -11.53 8.38
N GLY A 193 7.55 -10.28 8.10
CA GLY A 193 7.08 -9.87 6.77
C GLY A 193 8.19 -9.91 5.73
N HIS A 194 7.85 -10.34 4.52
CA HIS A 194 8.75 -10.46 3.39
C HIS A 194 8.03 -10.16 2.08
N TYR A 195 8.67 -9.38 1.21
CA TYR A 195 8.13 -9.04 -0.10
C TYR A 195 8.53 -10.05 -1.16
N ARG A 196 7.53 -10.62 -1.82
CA ARG A 196 7.71 -11.49 -3.00
C ARG A 196 7.05 -10.86 -4.20
N MET A 197 7.51 -11.17 -5.40
CA MET A 197 6.90 -10.69 -6.64
C MET A 197 6.32 -11.85 -7.44
N LEU A 198 5.00 -11.90 -7.57
CA LEU A 198 4.33 -12.80 -8.49
C LEU A 198 4.63 -12.37 -9.93
N THR A 199 5.09 -13.32 -10.73
CA THR A 199 5.49 -13.11 -12.14
C THR A 199 4.83 -14.08 -13.09
N GLY A 200 4.11 -15.08 -12.58
CA GLY A 200 3.46 -16.08 -13.40
C GLY A 200 2.71 -17.09 -12.57
N TYR A 201 2.04 -18.01 -13.25
CA TYR A 201 1.28 -19.10 -12.65
C TYR A 201 1.00 -20.21 -13.68
N ASP A 202 0.64 -21.39 -13.19
CA ASP A 202 0.22 -22.53 -14.01
C ASP A 202 -1.02 -23.18 -13.38
N GLU A 203 -2.18 -23.07 -14.04
CA GLU A 203 -3.43 -23.64 -13.54
C GLU A 203 -3.42 -25.17 -13.54
N ALA A 204 -2.74 -25.82 -14.48
CA ALA A 204 -2.73 -27.28 -14.53
C ALA A 204 -1.95 -27.86 -13.34
N GLU A 205 -0.90 -27.16 -12.93
CA GLU A 205 0.04 -27.59 -11.91
C GLU A 205 -0.16 -26.91 -10.54
N GLN A 206 -1.09 -25.95 -10.44
CA GLN A 206 -1.53 -25.28 -9.20
C GLN A 206 -0.40 -24.55 -8.44
N TYR A 207 0.45 -23.81 -9.16
CA TYR A 207 1.52 -23.01 -8.54
C TYR A 207 1.64 -21.61 -9.14
N TRP A 208 2.16 -20.69 -8.33
CA TRP A 208 2.67 -19.38 -8.74
C TRP A 208 4.17 -19.46 -9.05
N ILE A 209 4.62 -18.59 -9.96
CA ILE A 209 6.02 -18.27 -10.17
C ILE A 209 6.32 -16.99 -9.39
N GLY A 210 7.03 -17.13 -8.27
CA GLY A 210 7.43 -16.03 -7.40
C GLY A 210 8.90 -15.67 -7.62
N TYR A 211 9.20 -14.39 -7.80
CA TYR A 211 10.55 -13.87 -7.64
C TYR A 211 10.74 -13.51 -6.16
N ASP A 212 11.83 -14.02 -5.59
CA ASP A 212 12.16 -13.83 -4.18
C ASP A 212 13.62 -13.37 -4.09
N SER A 213 13.87 -12.34 -3.27
CA SER A 213 15.20 -11.78 -3.05
C SER A 213 16.02 -12.50 -1.97
N TYR A 214 15.44 -13.50 -1.32
CA TYR A 214 16.04 -14.22 -0.19
C TYR A 214 15.98 -15.74 -0.38
N VAL A 215 14.81 -16.28 -0.71
CA VAL A 215 14.57 -17.72 -0.85
C VAL A 215 15.00 -18.20 -2.24
N ASP A 216 15.81 -19.26 -2.27
CA ASP A 216 16.29 -19.91 -3.50
C ASP A 216 15.71 -21.33 -3.69
N THR A 217 14.81 -21.79 -2.82
CA THR A 217 14.32 -23.18 -2.89
C THR A 217 13.51 -23.43 -4.17
N GLY A 218 13.83 -24.52 -4.87
CA GLY A 218 13.11 -24.90 -6.08
C GLY A 218 13.40 -24.03 -7.32
N LEU A 219 14.59 -23.42 -7.40
CA LEU A 219 15.01 -22.61 -8.57
C LEU A 219 14.67 -23.29 -9.90
N PHE A 220 13.96 -22.56 -10.75
CA PHE A 220 13.81 -22.87 -12.18
C PHE A 220 15.09 -22.54 -12.97
N SER A 221 16.27 -22.96 -12.51
CA SER A 221 17.54 -22.55 -13.11
C SER A 221 18.41 -23.77 -13.39
N SER A 222 18.36 -24.26 -14.63
CA SER A 222 19.44 -25.08 -15.19
C SER A 222 20.51 -24.23 -15.90
N PHE A 223 20.32 -22.91 -16.03
CA PHE A 223 21.24 -21.99 -16.71
C PHE A 223 21.23 -20.61 -16.04
N ARG A 224 22.26 -19.79 -16.30
CA ARG A 224 22.67 -18.53 -15.64
C ARG A 224 21.60 -17.44 -15.35
N THR A 225 20.31 -17.66 -15.60
CA THR A 225 19.21 -16.70 -15.42
C THR A 225 18.21 -17.25 -14.42
N TYR A 226 18.00 -16.54 -13.32
CA TYR A 226 16.96 -16.85 -12.32
C TYR A 226 15.56 -16.70 -12.93
N ARG A 227 14.69 -17.69 -12.71
CA ARG A 227 13.31 -17.74 -13.26
C ARG A 227 12.25 -17.87 -12.16
N GLY A 228 12.59 -17.50 -10.92
CA GLY A 228 11.69 -17.62 -9.78
C GLY A 228 11.76 -18.96 -9.05
N ILE A 229 10.96 -19.03 -8.00
CA ILE A 229 10.62 -20.22 -7.22
C ILE A 229 9.18 -20.65 -7.52
N ARG A 230 8.87 -21.93 -7.31
CA ARG A 230 7.49 -22.43 -7.33
C ARG A 230 6.86 -22.25 -5.96
N MET A 231 5.70 -21.60 -5.91
CA MET A 231 4.93 -21.48 -4.68
C MET A 231 3.55 -22.11 -4.91
N ALA A 232 3.17 -23.10 -4.11
CA ALA A 232 1.85 -23.71 -4.25
C ALA A 232 0.76 -22.67 -3.95
N TYR A 233 -0.41 -22.77 -4.61
CA TYR A 233 -1.51 -21.83 -4.39
C TYR A 233 -1.95 -21.76 -2.92
N GLY A 234 -2.10 -22.93 -2.27
CA GLY A 234 -2.50 -22.99 -0.85
C GLY A 234 -1.45 -22.42 0.10
N GLU A 235 -0.17 -22.77 -0.10
CA GLU A 235 0.93 -22.21 0.70
C GLU A 235 1.02 -20.68 0.55
N THR A 236 0.89 -20.18 -0.68
CA THR A 236 0.91 -18.73 -0.93
C THR A 236 -0.24 -18.03 -0.23
N GLU A 237 -1.43 -18.63 -0.24
CA GLU A 237 -2.61 -18.12 0.46
C GLU A 237 -2.37 -18.05 1.98
N GLU A 238 -1.81 -19.11 2.58
CA GLU A 238 -1.49 -19.13 4.01
C GLU A 238 -0.52 -18.00 4.38
N LEU A 239 0.57 -17.85 3.63
CA LEU A 239 1.60 -16.83 3.88
C LEU A 239 1.10 -15.40 3.62
N TRP A 240 0.25 -15.21 2.61
CA TRP A 240 -0.24 -13.89 2.19
C TRP A 240 -1.38 -13.39 3.07
N SER A 241 -2.21 -14.31 3.59
CA SER A 241 -3.33 -13.98 4.48
C SER A 241 -2.88 -13.32 5.78
N VAL A 242 -1.65 -13.57 6.24
CA VAL A 242 -1.06 -12.92 7.42
C VAL A 242 -1.03 -11.40 7.29
N PHE A 243 -0.88 -10.89 6.06
CA PHE A 243 -0.80 -9.47 5.73
C PHE A 243 -2.06 -8.95 5.03
N ASN A 244 -3.23 -9.47 5.40
CA ASN A 244 -4.53 -9.05 4.85
C ASN A 244 -4.59 -9.03 3.31
N HIS A 245 -3.92 -10.00 2.69
CA HIS A 245 -3.79 -10.10 1.24
C HIS A 245 -3.29 -8.79 0.61
N THR A 246 -2.31 -8.14 1.26
CA THR A 246 -1.70 -6.88 0.80
C THR A 246 -0.86 -7.11 -0.45
N TYR A 247 -1.02 -6.22 -1.43
CA TYR A 247 -0.25 -6.25 -2.67
C TYR A 247 0.01 -4.83 -3.19
N LEU A 248 1.13 -4.70 -3.88
CA LEU A 248 1.56 -3.46 -4.52
C LEU A 248 1.55 -3.66 -6.03
N LEU A 249 0.98 -2.67 -6.71
CA LEU A 249 0.99 -2.58 -8.16
C LEU A 249 1.92 -1.46 -8.58
N VAL A 250 2.80 -1.77 -9.52
CA VAL A 250 3.55 -0.78 -10.28
C VAL A 250 3.28 -1.04 -11.75
N TYR A 251 2.86 -0.01 -12.48
CA TYR A 251 2.50 -0.14 -13.89
C TYR A 251 2.69 1.17 -14.67
N THR A 252 2.68 1.06 -15.98
CA THR A 252 2.90 2.17 -16.92
C THR A 252 1.59 2.79 -17.42
N GLU A 253 1.67 3.98 -18.03
CA GLU A 253 0.53 4.62 -18.70
C GLU A 253 -0.17 3.69 -19.70
N ALA A 254 0.59 2.86 -20.43
CA ALA A 254 0.06 1.91 -21.40
C ALA A 254 -0.81 0.81 -20.77
N GLN A 255 -0.56 0.46 -19.51
CA GLN A 255 -1.31 -0.57 -18.78
C GLN A 255 -2.52 0.02 -18.02
N ARG A 256 -2.60 1.35 -17.86
CA ARG A 256 -3.65 1.99 -17.07
C ARG A 256 -5.08 1.58 -17.49
N PRO A 257 -5.45 1.55 -18.80
CA PRO A 257 -6.80 1.15 -19.18
C PRO A 257 -7.14 -0.30 -18.82
N ALA A 258 -6.17 -1.21 -18.84
CA ALA A 258 -6.39 -2.60 -18.44
C ALA A 258 -6.61 -2.69 -16.92
N ILE A 259 -5.78 -1.99 -16.13
CA ILE A 259 -5.93 -1.89 -14.67
C ILE A 259 -7.30 -1.32 -14.30
N GLU A 260 -7.72 -0.22 -14.92
CA GLU A 260 -9.03 0.39 -14.69
C GLU A 260 -10.18 -0.58 -14.98
N SER A 261 -10.08 -1.35 -16.06
CA SER A 261 -11.10 -2.34 -16.40
C SER A 261 -11.06 -3.60 -15.52
N ILE A 262 -9.91 -3.98 -14.97
CA ILE A 262 -9.76 -5.11 -14.05
C ILE A 262 -10.42 -4.79 -12.70
N PHE A 263 -10.16 -3.60 -12.16
CA PHE A 263 -10.65 -3.22 -10.84
C PHE A 263 -12.06 -2.66 -10.87
N GLY A 264 -12.47 -1.97 -11.95
CA GLY A 264 -13.78 -1.34 -12.03
C GLY A 264 -14.03 -0.43 -10.82
N ALA A 265 -15.13 -0.69 -10.10
CA ALA A 265 -15.49 0.07 -8.90
C ALA A 265 -14.46 -0.08 -7.76
N ALA A 266 -13.78 -1.21 -7.66
CA ALA A 266 -12.78 -1.45 -6.61
C ALA A 266 -11.55 -0.55 -6.78
N LEU A 267 -11.38 0.20 -7.89
CA LEU A 267 -10.36 1.26 -7.94
C LEU A 267 -10.51 2.27 -6.82
N ASP A 268 -11.75 2.55 -6.40
CA ASP A 268 -12.05 3.38 -5.26
C ASP A 268 -11.57 2.71 -3.97
N ALA A 269 -10.78 3.43 -3.18
CA ALA A 269 -10.17 2.89 -1.98
C ALA A 269 -11.19 2.53 -0.90
N ASP A 270 -12.29 3.28 -0.78
CA ASP A 270 -13.34 3.01 0.20
C ASP A 270 -14.10 1.74 -0.19
N ILE A 271 -14.40 1.55 -1.48
CA ILE A 271 -15.01 0.32 -2.00
C ILE A 271 -14.08 -0.88 -1.73
N MET A 272 -12.81 -0.78 -2.09
CA MET A 272 -11.83 -1.84 -1.83
C MET A 272 -11.78 -2.20 -0.34
N ARG A 273 -11.77 -1.20 0.56
CA ARG A 273 -11.73 -1.45 2.00
C ARG A 273 -13.02 -2.04 2.55
N GLN A 274 -14.18 -1.67 2.01
CA GLN A 274 -15.45 -2.28 2.39
C GLN A 274 -15.49 -3.76 1.99
N GLU A 275 -14.97 -4.10 0.80
CA GLU A 275 -14.83 -5.49 0.36
C GLU A 275 -13.83 -6.26 1.22
N ALA A 276 -12.68 -5.65 1.58
CA ALA A 276 -11.71 -6.21 2.50
C ALA A 276 -12.33 -6.51 3.87
N LEU A 277 -13.07 -5.54 4.44
CA LEU A 277 -13.77 -5.72 5.70
C LEU A 277 -14.78 -6.89 5.65
N ALA A 278 -15.52 -7.02 4.55
CA ALA A 278 -16.45 -8.13 4.37
C ALA A 278 -15.71 -9.49 4.33
N ALA A 279 -14.57 -9.55 3.64
CA ALA A 279 -13.72 -10.75 3.61
C ALA A 279 -13.12 -11.06 4.99
N ALA A 280 -12.64 -10.06 5.73
CA ALA A 280 -12.11 -10.22 7.08
C ALA A 280 -13.17 -10.73 8.06
N HIS A 281 -14.42 -10.24 7.97
CA HIS A 281 -15.53 -10.79 8.74
C HIS A 281 -15.79 -12.27 8.42
N GLN A 282 -15.74 -12.66 7.14
CA GLN A 282 -15.88 -14.07 6.75
C GLN A 282 -14.71 -14.92 7.27
N ALA A 283 -13.48 -14.42 7.21
CA ALA A 283 -12.29 -15.11 7.72
C ALA A 283 -12.39 -15.38 9.23
N VAL A 284 -12.83 -14.38 10.00
CA VAL A 284 -13.08 -14.51 11.44
C VAL A 284 -14.23 -15.48 11.74
N GLN A 285 -15.30 -15.49 10.95
CA GLN A 285 -16.39 -16.47 11.12
C GLN A 285 -15.93 -17.90 10.83
N ALA A 286 -15.12 -18.08 9.79
CA ALA A 286 -14.57 -19.37 9.41
C ALA A 286 -13.55 -19.90 10.43
N GLN A 287 -12.74 -18.99 11.01
CA GLN A 287 -11.67 -19.33 11.95
C GLN A 287 -11.69 -18.39 13.16
N PRO A 288 -12.62 -18.58 14.12
CA PRO A 288 -12.85 -17.64 15.22
C PRO A 288 -11.68 -17.53 16.20
N ASN A 289 -10.71 -18.44 16.14
CA ASN A 289 -9.53 -18.44 16.99
C ASN A 289 -8.24 -18.06 16.23
N ASN A 290 -8.34 -17.65 14.96
CA ASN A 290 -7.18 -17.24 14.17
C ASN A 290 -6.79 -15.79 14.51
N ALA A 291 -5.63 -15.62 15.12
CA ALA A 291 -5.13 -14.31 15.54
C ALA A 291 -4.91 -13.34 14.36
N PHE A 292 -4.41 -13.83 13.21
CA PHE A 292 -4.20 -13.01 12.02
C PHE A 292 -5.52 -12.56 11.40
N ALA A 293 -6.55 -13.42 11.38
CA ALA A 293 -7.88 -13.03 10.88
C ALA A 293 -8.47 -11.87 11.72
N TRP A 294 -8.35 -11.95 13.05
CA TRP A 294 -8.74 -10.85 13.94
C TRP A 294 -7.89 -9.59 13.75
N PHE A 295 -6.58 -9.75 13.51
CA PHE A 295 -5.68 -8.63 13.26
C PHE A 295 -6.06 -7.90 11.97
N ASN A 296 -6.32 -8.65 10.90
CA ASN A 296 -6.75 -8.12 9.60
C ASN A 296 -8.10 -7.40 9.71
N LEU A 297 -9.05 -7.98 10.45
CA LEU A 297 -10.32 -7.31 10.75
C LEU A 297 -10.08 -5.97 11.45
N GLY A 298 -9.18 -5.91 12.44
CA GLY A 298 -8.79 -4.67 13.08
C GLY A 298 -8.18 -3.66 12.11
N THR A 299 -7.36 -4.13 11.17
CA THR A 299 -6.72 -3.30 10.14
C THR A 299 -7.74 -2.68 9.20
N ASP A 300 -8.70 -3.45 8.70
CA ASP A 300 -9.75 -2.92 7.82
C ASP A 300 -10.70 -1.95 8.56
N LEU A 301 -11.06 -2.26 9.81
CA LEU A 301 -11.88 -1.38 10.65
C LEU A 301 -11.15 -0.05 10.95
N THR A 302 -9.86 -0.10 11.27
CA THR A 302 -9.03 1.10 11.48
C THR A 302 -9.02 1.97 10.23
N ALA A 303 -8.87 1.33 9.07
CA ALA A 303 -8.75 2.01 7.80
C ALA A 303 -10.09 2.60 7.29
N LEU A 304 -11.22 2.12 7.82
CA LEU A 304 -12.57 2.67 7.64
C LEU A 304 -13.01 3.61 8.78
N GLY A 305 -12.16 3.84 9.78
CA GLY A 305 -12.40 4.76 10.90
C GLY A 305 -13.25 4.21 12.04
N ASP A 306 -13.61 2.92 12.03
CA ASP A 306 -14.24 2.26 13.18
C ASP A 306 -13.17 1.84 14.20
N TYR A 307 -12.62 2.82 14.90
CA TYR A 307 -11.52 2.60 15.85
C TYR A 307 -11.94 1.78 17.09
N ALA A 308 -13.23 1.83 17.47
CA ALA A 308 -13.74 1.04 18.58
C ALA A 308 -13.80 -0.44 18.22
N GLY A 309 -14.41 -0.77 17.07
CA GLY A 309 -14.41 -2.14 16.55
C GLY A 309 -12.99 -2.64 16.28
N ALA A 310 -12.11 -1.78 15.75
CA ALA A 310 -10.72 -2.13 15.51
C ALA A 310 -9.97 -2.48 16.80
N ALA A 311 -10.11 -1.68 17.85
CA ALA A 311 -9.47 -1.94 19.14
C ALA A 311 -9.92 -3.29 19.73
N ASP A 312 -11.22 -3.61 19.65
CA ASP A 312 -11.75 -4.90 20.09
C ASP A 312 -11.19 -6.07 19.27
N ALA A 313 -11.09 -5.91 17.94
CA ALA A 313 -10.52 -6.92 17.06
C ALA A 313 -9.03 -7.16 17.35
N TYR A 314 -8.24 -6.09 17.56
CA TYR A 314 -6.83 -6.21 17.93
C TYR A 314 -6.63 -6.83 19.31
N ASP A 315 -7.48 -6.53 20.29
CA ASP A 315 -7.44 -7.18 21.61
C ASP A 315 -7.68 -8.69 21.48
N ARG A 316 -8.63 -9.10 20.65
CA ARG A 316 -8.87 -10.53 20.35
C ARG A 316 -7.67 -11.18 19.67
N ALA A 317 -7.12 -10.53 18.65
CA ALA A 317 -5.91 -11.01 17.96
C ALA A 317 -4.77 -11.27 18.94
N ARG A 318 -4.50 -10.30 19.83
CA ARG A 318 -3.47 -10.41 20.86
C ARG A 318 -3.78 -11.49 21.90
N ALA A 319 -5.04 -11.67 22.26
CA ALA A 319 -5.47 -12.72 23.20
C ALA A 319 -5.27 -14.14 22.63
N PHE A 320 -5.45 -14.32 21.32
CA PHE A 320 -5.16 -15.59 20.64
C PHE A 320 -3.66 -15.82 20.41
N GLY A 321 -2.85 -14.78 20.51
CA GLY A 321 -1.39 -14.82 20.38
C GLY A 321 -0.93 -14.40 19.00
N LEU A 322 -0.05 -13.39 18.95
CA LEU A 322 0.60 -12.94 17.73
C LEU A 322 2.10 -13.23 17.81
N PRO A 323 2.76 -13.51 16.67
CA PRO A 323 4.22 -13.55 16.62
C PRO A 323 4.82 -12.24 17.14
N TRP A 324 5.98 -12.32 17.78
CA TRP A 324 6.57 -11.16 18.47
C TRP A 324 6.98 -10.04 17.51
N ARG A 325 7.27 -10.34 16.23
CA ARG A 325 7.53 -9.37 15.16
C ARG A 325 6.27 -8.87 14.45
N MET A 326 5.06 -9.30 14.85
CA MET A 326 3.83 -8.94 14.13
C MET A 326 3.61 -7.42 14.03
N LEU A 327 4.10 -6.64 15.01
CA LEU A 327 3.95 -5.19 15.03
C LEU A 327 5.07 -4.43 14.30
N TRP A 328 6.02 -5.12 13.70
CA TRP A 328 7.03 -4.47 12.86
C TRP A 328 6.34 -3.94 11.61
N TYR A 329 6.29 -2.60 11.48
CA TYR A 329 5.62 -1.88 10.38
C TYR A 329 4.10 -2.12 10.27
N GLN A 330 3.46 -2.57 11.37
CA GLN A 330 2.02 -2.80 11.44
C GLN A 330 1.41 -1.90 12.51
N PHE A 331 1.07 -0.67 12.12
CA PHE A 331 0.75 0.41 13.07
C PHE A 331 -0.74 0.60 13.39
N GLY A 332 -1.63 -0.17 12.75
CA GLY A 332 -3.08 -0.08 12.95
C GLY A 332 -3.53 -0.15 14.42
N PRO A 333 -3.00 -1.06 15.27
CA PRO A 333 -3.35 -1.12 16.69
C PRO A 333 -3.07 0.19 17.44
N PHE A 334 -1.94 0.85 17.15
CA PHE A 334 -1.57 2.10 17.80
C PHE A 334 -2.54 3.22 17.44
N ALA A 335 -2.91 3.33 16.17
CA ALA A 335 -3.89 4.30 15.69
C ALA A 335 -5.27 4.06 16.32
N ALA A 336 -5.74 2.81 16.33
CA ALA A 336 -7.02 2.44 16.92
C ALA A 336 -7.07 2.74 18.42
N TYR A 337 -6.10 2.26 19.19
CA TYR A 337 -6.05 2.51 20.64
C TYR A 337 -5.93 3.99 20.98
N HIS A 338 -5.13 4.76 20.24
CA HIS A 338 -5.02 6.19 20.42
C HIS A 338 -6.36 6.91 20.17
N ALA A 339 -7.04 6.57 19.07
CA ALA A 339 -8.30 7.21 18.68
C ALA A 339 -9.44 6.98 19.70
N VAL A 340 -9.43 5.84 20.42
CA VAL A 340 -10.40 5.55 21.48
C VAL A 340 -9.93 5.94 22.88
N GLY A 341 -8.82 6.70 22.99
CA GLY A 341 -8.31 7.23 24.26
C GLY A 341 -7.59 6.22 25.15
N ARG A 342 -7.26 5.03 24.63
CA ARG A 342 -6.48 4.00 25.33
C ARG A 342 -4.98 4.30 25.27
N TYR A 343 -4.59 5.48 25.73
CA TYR A 343 -3.23 5.99 25.61
C TYR A 343 -2.19 5.17 26.38
N GLN A 344 -2.56 4.62 27.54
CA GLN A 344 -1.69 3.69 28.27
C GLN A 344 -1.36 2.45 27.43
N ASP A 345 -2.33 1.93 26.68
CA ASP A 345 -2.12 0.74 25.84
C ASP A 345 -1.22 1.05 24.64
N VAL A 346 -1.31 2.26 24.07
CA VAL A 346 -0.38 2.72 23.02
C VAL A 346 1.06 2.74 23.54
N VAL A 347 1.29 3.32 24.72
CA VAL A 347 2.63 3.38 25.33
C VAL A 347 3.13 1.99 25.66
N ALA A 348 2.31 1.15 26.30
CA ALA A 348 2.69 -0.21 26.66
C ALA A 348 3.00 -1.07 25.44
N LEU A 349 2.24 -0.92 24.35
CA LEU A 349 2.48 -1.62 23.10
C LEU A 349 3.80 -1.18 22.47
N ALA A 350 4.05 0.12 22.40
CA ALA A 350 5.28 0.66 21.84
C ALA A 350 6.50 0.23 22.66
N ASP A 351 6.43 0.34 23.99
CA ASP A 351 7.51 -0.08 24.89
C ASP A 351 7.81 -1.58 24.73
N ALA A 352 6.79 -2.43 24.66
CA ALA A 352 6.97 -3.87 24.47
C ALA A 352 7.64 -4.22 23.14
N THR A 353 7.29 -3.54 22.04
CA THR A 353 7.94 -3.75 20.74
C THR A 353 9.37 -3.21 20.73
N LEU A 354 9.60 -2.05 21.36
CA LEU A 354 10.90 -1.38 21.43
C LEU A 354 11.98 -2.16 22.21
N VAL A 355 11.58 -3.14 23.04
CA VAL A 355 12.52 -4.05 23.71
C VAL A 355 13.40 -4.79 22.70
N ASN A 356 12.84 -5.18 21.55
CA ASN A 356 13.51 -6.02 20.56
C ASN A 356 13.92 -5.28 19.29
N THR A 357 13.45 -4.04 19.09
CA THR A 357 13.84 -3.20 17.95
C THR A 357 13.83 -1.74 18.33
N GLN A 358 14.95 -1.03 18.15
CA GLN A 358 15.09 0.39 18.49
C GLN A 358 15.22 1.29 17.25
N SER A 359 15.16 0.69 16.06
CA SER A 359 15.43 1.37 14.79
C SER A 359 14.18 1.69 13.98
N ILE A 360 12.98 1.47 14.54
CA ILE A 360 11.70 1.79 13.89
C ILE A 360 11.19 3.11 14.48
N GLU A 361 11.26 4.20 13.70
CA GLU A 361 10.90 5.54 14.16
C GLU A 361 9.42 5.69 14.52
N GLU A 362 8.53 4.99 13.83
CA GLU A 362 7.09 5.09 14.03
C GLU A 362 6.68 4.58 15.41
N LEU A 363 7.40 3.60 15.97
CA LEU A 363 7.19 3.15 17.34
C LEU A 363 7.48 4.26 18.35
N HIS A 364 8.54 5.04 18.11
CA HIS A 364 8.84 6.22 18.94
C HIS A 364 7.80 7.32 18.74
N TYR A 365 7.29 7.49 17.51
CA TYR A 365 6.20 8.42 17.26
C TYR A 365 4.92 8.05 18.00
N TRP A 366 4.45 6.81 17.87
CA TRP A 366 3.25 6.33 18.55
C TRP A 366 3.40 6.35 20.07
N ARG A 367 4.58 6.00 20.60
CA ARG A 367 4.90 6.19 22.01
C ARG A 367 4.71 7.64 22.44
N GLY A 368 5.21 8.60 21.64
CA GLY A 368 5.03 10.02 21.89
C GLY A 368 3.57 10.45 21.85
N MET A 369 2.78 9.96 20.89
CA MET A 369 1.33 10.20 20.80
C MET A 369 0.59 9.71 22.05
N GLY A 370 0.89 8.48 22.51
CA GLY A 370 0.33 7.95 23.76
C GLY A 370 0.72 8.80 24.98
N LEU A 371 2.00 9.15 25.12
CA LEU A 371 2.47 10.00 26.22
C LEU A 371 1.82 11.39 26.23
N ALA A 372 1.61 11.98 25.06
CA ALA A 372 0.91 13.26 24.92
C ALA A 372 -0.56 13.14 25.34
N GLY A 373 -1.26 12.07 24.94
CA GLY A 373 -2.62 11.78 25.38
C GLY A 373 -2.74 11.57 26.90
N LEU A 374 -1.67 11.13 27.56
CA LEU A 374 -1.57 11.04 29.03
C LEU A 374 -1.19 12.36 29.71
N GLY A 375 -0.94 13.43 28.95
CA GLY A 375 -0.49 14.72 29.47
C GLY A 375 1.00 14.79 29.82
N ASN A 376 1.79 13.75 29.53
CA ASN A 376 3.24 13.74 29.76
C ASN A 376 3.99 14.32 28.55
N LEU A 377 3.85 15.63 28.35
CA LEU A 377 4.34 16.33 27.16
C LEU A 377 5.87 16.31 27.03
N ASP A 378 6.60 16.35 28.14
CA ASP A 378 8.07 16.30 28.13
C ASP A 378 8.57 14.94 27.62
N ALA A 379 7.99 13.84 28.09
CA ALA A 379 8.34 12.51 27.62
C ALA A 379 7.89 12.29 26.16
N ALA A 380 6.74 12.83 25.76
CA ALA A 380 6.27 12.79 24.38
C ALA A 380 7.26 13.47 23.42
N ARG A 381 7.73 14.68 23.78
CA ARG A 381 8.74 15.42 23.02
C ARG A 381 10.03 14.61 22.85
N GLN A 382 10.51 13.97 23.92
CA GLN A 382 11.71 13.13 23.84
C GLN A 382 11.53 11.93 22.89
N ALA A 383 10.34 11.33 22.88
CA ALA A 383 10.01 10.24 21.98
C ALA A 383 9.97 10.69 20.51
N TRP A 384 9.32 11.80 20.18
CA TRP A 384 9.34 12.35 18.82
C TRP A 384 10.73 12.80 18.37
N GLN A 385 11.54 13.35 19.27
CA GLN A 385 12.94 13.64 18.97
C GLN A 385 13.76 12.37 18.70
N GLN A 386 13.43 11.24 19.34
CA GLN A 386 14.06 9.95 19.02
C GLN A 386 13.65 9.47 17.64
N ALA A 387 12.37 9.58 17.26
CA ALA A 387 11.91 9.28 15.90
C ALA A 387 12.70 10.11 14.86
N LEU A 388 12.88 11.41 15.09
CA LEU A 388 13.67 12.29 14.20
C LEU A 388 15.18 12.03 14.22
N ARG A 389 15.72 11.42 15.29
CA ARG A 389 17.12 10.96 15.28
C ARG A 389 17.33 9.77 14.35
N LEU A 390 16.33 8.91 14.24
CA LEU A 390 16.34 7.76 13.33
C LEU A 390 16.05 8.21 11.88
N ASN A 391 15.03 9.04 11.71
CA ASN A 391 14.63 9.58 10.42
C ASN A 391 14.32 11.09 10.51
N PRO A 392 15.28 11.96 10.19
CA PRO A 392 15.10 13.42 10.28
C PRO A 392 13.94 14.00 9.47
N ASP A 393 13.50 13.31 8.41
CA ASP A 393 12.39 13.75 7.55
C ASP A 393 11.06 13.06 7.89
N TYR A 394 10.97 12.37 9.04
CA TYR A 394 9.72 11.75 9.46
C TYR A 394 8.68 12.82 9.85
N HIS A 395 7.94 13.29 8.84
CA HIS A 395 6.98 14.40 8.94
C HIS A 395 5.97 14.26 10.09
N PRO A 396 5.42 13.07 10.43
CA PRO A 396 4.52 12.96 11.58
C PRO A 396 5.16 13.42 12.90
N ALA A 397 6.43 13.08 13.15
CA ALA A 397 7.13 13.55 14.35
C ALA A 397 7.50 15.04 14.28
N GLN A 398 7.86 15.56 13.09
CA GLN A 398 8.09 16.99 12.90
C GLN A 398 6.83 17.82 13.22
N ASN A 399 5.68 17.38 12.68
CA ASN A 399 4.39 18.02 12.92
C ASN A 399 3.99 17.95 14.40
N ALA A 400 4.19 16.81 15.05
CA ALA A 400 3.90 16.65 16.46
C ALA A 400 4.75 17.57 17.36
N LEU A 401 5.99 17.86 16.97
CA LEU A 401 6.86 18.81 17.68
C LEU A 401 6.55 20.28 17.35
N GLY A 402 6.16 20.58 16.12
CA GLY A 402 5.85 21.94 15.66
C GLY A 402 4.48 22.47 16.09
N GLY A 403 3.55 21.57 16.45
CA GLY A 403 2.20 21.91 16.91
C GLY A 403 2.04 22.07 18.44
N GLN A 404 3.13 21.95 19.22
CA GLN A 404 3.12 22.11 20.68
C GLN A 404 3.29 23.56 21.16
#